data_AF-A0A060CM70-F1
#
_entry.id   AF-A0A060CM70-F1
#
_cell.length_a   1.000
_cell.length_b   1.000
_cell.length_c   1.000
_cell.angle_alpha   90.00
_cell.angle_beta   90.00
_cell.angle_gamma   90.00
#
_symmetry.space_group_name_H-M   'P 1'
#
loop_
_entity.id
_entity.type
_entity.pdbx_description
1 polymer ?
#
loop_
_entity_poly.entity_id
_entity_poly.type
_entity_poly.pdbx_seq_one_letter_code
_entity_poly.pdbx_strand_id
1 'polypeptide(L)' 'MHALAKAGFTQSYSYFTWRNFKQEMTDYLIELTQGPAREYMRANFFPNTHDILPYILQEGGDQHSSRA' A
#
# COMPACT_ATOMS: atom_id res chain seq x y z
N MET A 1 1.73 -8.77 9.98
CA MET A 1 0.96 -9.11 8.76
C MET A 1 1.09 -10.58 8.36
N HIS A 2 2.29 -11.11 8.11
CA HIS A 2 2.47 -12.49 7.62
C HIS A 2 1.84 -13.59 8.48
N ALA A 3 1.89 -13.48 9.81
CA ALA A 3 1.31 -14.51 10.69
C ALA A 3 -0.21 -14.66 10.50
N LEU A 4 -0.94 -13.55 10.36
CA LEU A 4 -2.39 -13.58 10.15
C LEU A 4 -2.74 -14.09 8.74
N ALA A 5 -1.98 -13.67 7.73
CA ALA A 5 -2.12 -14.19 6.38
C ALA A 5 -1.95 -15.73 6.34
N LYS A 6 -0.93 -16.26 7.04
CA LYS A 6 -0.74 -17.71 7.22
C LYS A 6 -1.84 -18.38 8.05
N ALA A 7 -2.44 -17.66 8.99
CA ALA A 7 -3.54 -18.15 9.81
C ALA A 7 -4.89 -18.23 9.06
N GLY A 8 -4.96 -17.78 7.80
CA GLY A 8 -6.12 -17.97 6.93
C GLY A 8 -6.88 -16.70 6.55
N PHE A 9 -6.38 -15.51 6.89
CA PHE A 9 -6.98 -14.26 6.40
C PHE A 9 -6.86 -14.18 4.88
N THR A 10 -8.00 -14.00 4.20
CA THR A 10 -8.07 -14.06 2.73
C THR A 10 -7.33 -12.91 2.05
N GLN A 11 -7.31 -11.74 2.70
CA GLN A 11 -6.62 -10.53 2.26
C GLN A 11 -5.92 -9.86 3.44
N SER A 12 -4.95 -9.01 3.14
CA SER A 12 -4.17 -8.26 4.12
C SER A 12 -3.97 -6.82 3.66
N TYR A 13 -4.10 -5.86 4.56
CA TYR A 13 -3.56 -4.51 4.34
C TYR A 13 -2.04 -4.57 4.11
N SER A 14 -1.47 -3.48 3.61
CA SER A 14 -0.07 -3.43 3.20
C SER A 14 0.58 -2.09 3.55
N TYR A 15 1.88 -1.99 3.31
CA TYR A 15 2.63 -0.74 3.48
C TYR A 15 2.58 0.17 2.25
N PHE A 16 1.63 -0.06 1.34
CA PHE A 16 1.51 0.66 0.07
C PHE A 16 1.51 2.19 0.24
N THR A 17 0.82 2.73 1.24
CA THR A 17 0.74 4.17 1.52
C THR A 17 2.07 4.84 1.88
N TRP A 18 3.10 4.05 2.23
CA TRP A 18 4.45 4.52 2.56
C TRP A 18 5.52 4.02 1.57
N ARG A 19 5.11 3.64 0.36
CA ARG A 19 6.03 3.27 -0.75
C ARG A 19 5.73 4.20 -1.92
N ASN A 20 6.41 5.34 -1.93
CA ASN A 20 6.09 6.45 -2.84
C ASN A 20 7.17 6.66 -3.91
N PHE A 21 8.40 6.21 -3.66
CA PHE A 21 9.48 6.28 -4.64
C PHE A 21 9.59 5.01 -5.48
N LYS A 22 10.11 5.15 -6.71
CA LYS A 22 10.24 4.05 -7.67
C LYS A 22 10.90 2.81 -7.08
N GLN A 23 12.02 2.98 -6.38
CA GLN A 23 12.79 1.87 -5.82
C GLN A 23 11.99 1.17 -4.71
N GLU A 24 11.42 1.94 -3.78
CA GLU A 24 10.59 1.41 -2.68
C GLU A 24 9.41 0.57 -3.19
N MET A 25 8.73 1.07 -4.22
CA MET A 25 7.58 0.40 -4.81
C MET A 25 8.01 -0.89 -5.52
N THR A 26 9.13 -0.83 -6.26
CA THR A 26 9.71 -1.99 -6.94
C THR A 26 10.08 -3.09 -5.94
N ASP A 27 10.85 -2.74 -4.91
CA ASP A 27 11.32 -3.70 -3.90
C ASP A 27 10.14 -4.33 -3.15
N TYR A 28 9.15 -3.52 -2.78
CA TYR A 28 7.99 -4.01 -2.05
C TYR A 28 7.10 -4.93 -2.89
N LEU A 29 6.90 -4.62 -4.17
CA LEU A 29 6.15 -5.49 -5.08
C LEU A 29 6.91 -6.80 -5.35
N ILE A 30 8.24 -6.76 -5.48
CA ILE A 30 9.05 -7.98 -5.59
C ILE A 30 8.88 -8.84 -4.34
N GLU A 31 8.94 -8.26 -3.14
CA GLU A 31 8.71 -8.98 -1.88
C GLU A 31 7.34 -9.70 -1.88
N LEU A 32 6.28 -9.00 -2.28
CA LEU A 32 4.91 -9.52 -2.24
C LEU A 32 4.60 -10.53 -3.34
N THR A 33 5.18 -10.37 -4.53
CA THR A 33 4.79 -11.14 -5.72
C THR A 33 5.79 -12.24 -6.10
N GLN A 34 7.06 -12.05 -5.76
CA GLN A 34 8.15 -12.97 -6.12
C GLN A 34 8.79 -13.61 -4.87
N GLY A 35 8.64 -12.99 -3.70
CA GLY A 35 9.08 -13.56 -2.43
C GLY A 35 8.13 -14.62 -1.86
N PRO A 36 8.44 -15.18 -0.67
CA PRO A 36 7.61 -16.20 -0.02
C PRO A 36 6.19 -15.73 0.30
N ALA A 37 5.97 -14.41 0.45
CA ALA A 37 4.68 -13.82 0.78
C ALA A 37 3.59 -14.18 -0.25
N ARG A 38 3.96 -14.40 -1.51
CA ARG A 38 3.03 -14.73 -2.61
C ARG A 38 2.17 -15.97 -2.33
N GLU A 39 2.67 -16.90 -1.50
CA GLU A 39 2.01 -18.20 -1.25
C GLU A 39 0.87 -18.08 -0.25
N TYR A 40 0.87 -17.05 0.59
CA TYR A 40 -0.06 -16.95 1.72
C TYR A 40 -0.67 -15.56 1.93
N MET A 41 -0.13 -14.51 1.31
CA MET A 41 -0.58 -13.13 1.53
C MET A 41 -1.11 -12.52 0.23
N ARG A 42 -2.38 -12.11 0.24
CA ARG A 42 -2.98 -11.30 -0.82
C ARG A 42 -3.10 -9.87 -0.33
N ALA A 43 -2.25 -8.98 -0.83
CA ALA A 43 -2.23 -7.59 -0.41
C ALA A 43 -3.37 -6.79 -1.04
N ASN A 44 -4.10 -6.02 -0.23
CA ASN A 44 -5.07 -5.04 -0.68
C ASN A 44 -4.46 -3.64 -0.60
N PHE A 45 -4.38 -2.96 -1.75
CA PHE A 45 -3.71 -1.66 -1.90
C PHE A 45 -4.73 -0.52 -1.86
N PHE A 46 -5.14 -0.17 -0.65
CA PHE A 46 -5.86 1.07 -0.43
C PHE A 46 -4.92 2.27 -0.57
N PRO A 47 -5.18 3.23 -1.49
CA PRO A 47 -4.36 4.43 -1.65
C PRO A 47 -4.52 5.41 -0.48
N ASN A 48 -5.65 5.36 0.21
CA ASN A 48 -5.95 6.06 1.45
C ASN A 48 -6.96 5.25 2.28
N THR A 49 -7.09 5.60 3.56
CA THR A 49 -8.16 5.10 4.43
C THR A 49 -8.74 6.27 5.22
N HIS A 50 -9.79 6.01 6.01
CA HIS A 50 -10.35 7.01 6.91
C HIS A 50 -9.34 7.50 7.98
N ASP A 51 -8.32 6.71 8.30
CA ASP A 51 -7.26 7.07 9.26
C ASP A 51 -5.95 7.52 8.58
N ILE A 52 -5.74 7.17 7.31
CA ILE A 52 -4.47 7.38 6.60
C ILE A 52 -4.71 8.21 5.34
N LEU A 53 -4.31 9.48 5.39
CA LEU A 53 -4.15 10.36 4.23
C LEU A 53 -2.64 10.58 3.97
N PRO A 54 -2.01 9.85 3.02
CA PRO A 54 -0.58 9.93 2.75
C PRO A 54 -0.14 11.34 2.29
N TYR A 55 1.07 11.75 2.66
CA TYR A 55 1.61 13.08 2.35
C TYR A 55 1.64 13.39 0.85
N ILE A 56 1.97 12.40 0.01
CA ILE A 56 1.95 12.55 -1.45
C ILE A 56 0.57 12.95 -2.00
N LEU A 57 -0.52 12.56 -1.33
CA LEU A 57 -1.88 12.94 -1.72
C LEU A 57 -2.29 14.30 -1.13
N GLN A 58 -1.67 14.73 -0.03
CA GLN A 58 -1.87 16.07 0.54
C GLN A 58 -1.22 17.15 -0.35
N GLU A 59 -0.02 16.89 -0.85
CA GLU A 59 0.70 17.82 -1.73
C GLU A 59 0.35 17.66 -3.22
N GLY A 60 0.09 16.43 -3.67
CA GLY A 60 -0.12 16.10 -5.08
C GLY A 60 -1.56 16.31 -5.58
N GLY A 61 -2.48 16.74 -4.72
CA GLY A 61 -3.85 17.06 -5.10
C GLY A 61 -3.94 18.27 -6.04
N ASP A 62 -5.01 18.34 -6.84
CA ASP A 62 -5.25 19.45 -7.74
C ASP A 62 -5.65 20.71 -6.95
N GLN A 63 -4.64 21.55 -6.65
CA GLN A 63 -4.77 22.82 -5.93
C GLN A 63 -5.68 23.83 -6.68
N HIS A 64 -6.09 23.53 -7.92
CA HIS A 64 -6.86 24.44 -8.76
C HIS A 64 -8.34 24.56 -8.39
N SER A 65 -8.93 23.61 -7.63
CA SER A 65 -10.34 23.68 -7.23
C SER A 65 -10.61 24.38 -5.88
N SER A 66 -9.56 24.79 -5.15
CA SER A 66 -9.65 25.41 -3.82
C SER A 66 -9.68 26.96 -3.85
N ARG A 67 -9.86 27.57 -5.03
CA ARG A 67 -9.92 29.04 -5.20
C ARG A 67 -11.16 29.50 -5.99
N ALA A 68 -12.33 28.98 -5.64
CA ALA A 68 -13.62 29.50 -6.07
C ALA A 68 -14.47 29.92 -4.87
#